data_AF-A0A4S4CLG1-F1
#
_entry.id   AF-A0A4S4CLG1-F1
#
_cell.length_a   1.000
_cell.length_b   1.000
_cell.length_c   1.000
_cell.angle_alpha   90.00
_cell.angle_beta   90.00
_cell.angle_gamma   90.00
#
_symmetry.space_group_name_H-M   'P 1'
#
loop_
_entity.id
_entity.type
_entity.pdbx_description
1 polymer ?
#
loop_
_entity_poly.entity_id
_entity_poly.type
_entity_poly.pdbx_seq_one_letter_code
_entity_poly.pdbx_strand_id
1 'polypeptide(L)'
;MDRQAYALLDAFHQGATDGSLNAHDVQRLHAFIHYVAAQPVSIGRIVNETVTFLVTRPVRPWHLAVARDLARRVGQGVDLLRDMPAPR
;
A
#
# COMPACT_ATOMS: atom_id res chain seq x y z
N MET A 1 -6.22 8.77 5.63
CA MET A 1 -6.23 7.36 6.05
C MET A 1 -6.36 7.32 7.56
N ASP A 2 -6.93 6.23 8.07
CA ASP A 2 -7.06 5.98 9.50
C ASP A 2 -5.84 5.25 10.09
N ARG A 3 -5.88 5.01 11.41
CA ARG A 3 -4.82 4.34 12.17
C ARG A 3 -4.52 2.91 11.72
N GLN A 4 -5.53 2.18 11.23
CA GLN A 4 -5.36 0.79 10.80
C GLN A 4 -4.63 0.71 9.45
N ALA A 5 -4.95 1.60 8.51
CA ALA A 5 -4.23 1.74 7.25
C ALA A 5 -2.74 2.07 7.49
N TYR A 6 -2.45 3.00 8.41
CA TYR A 6 -1.06 3.33 8.76
C TYR A 6 -0.33 2.17 9.44
N ALA A 7 -0.99 1.37 10.29
CA ALA A 7 -0.37 0.21 10.92
C ALA A 7 0.02 -0.87 9.90
N LEU A 8 -0.82 -1.10 8.87
CA LEU A 8 -0.52 -2.05 7.79
C LEU A 8 0.66 -1.57 6.93
N LEU A 9 0.70 -0.28 6.60
CA LEU A 9 1.84 0.32 5.89
C LEU A 9 3.12 0.30 6.70
N ASP A 10 3.05 0.50 8.02
CA ASP A 10 4.21 0.43 8.90
C ASP A 10 4.76 -1.00 9.00
N ALA A 11 3.89 -1.99 9.13
CA ALA A 11 4.28 -3.40 9.14
C ALA A 11 4.94 -3.83 7.81
N PHE A 12 4.43 -3.32 6.69
CA PHE A 12 5.07 -3.50 5.38
C PHE A 12 6.44 -2.81 5.32
N HIS A 13 6.52 -1.56 5.79
CA HIS A 13 7.76 -0.77 5.77
C HIS A 13 8.88 -1.44 6.61
N GLN A 14 8.55 -2.01 7.77
CA GLN A 14 9.50 -2.72 8.61
C GLN A 14 9.90 -4.09 8.06
N GLY A 15 8.99 -4.76 7.34
CA GLY A 15 9.20 -6.11 6.79
C GLY A 15 9.99 -6.14 5.47
N ALA A 16 9.88 -5.08 4.66
CA ALA A 16 10.64 -4.94 3.43
C ALA A 16 12.14 -4.87 3.75
N THR A 17 12.89 -5.90 3.41
CA THR A 17 14.36 -5.92 3.48
C THR A 17 14.95 -5.95 2.08
N ASP A 18 15.93 -5.08 1.82
CA ASP A 18 16.72 -5.02 0.59
C ASP A 18 15.93 -4.90 -0.72
N GLY A 19 14.80 -4.20 -0.68
CA GLY A 19 14.00 -3.96 -1.88
C GLY A 19 13.22 -5.17 -2.39
N SER A 20 13.21 -6.27 -1.64
CA SER A 20 12.43 -7.47 -1.94
C SER A 20 11.26 -7.62 -0.98
N LEU A 21 10.10 -8.03 -1.50
CA LEU A 21 8.92 -8.34 -0.69
C LEU A 21 8.89 -9.84 -0.45
N ASN A 22 8.95 -10.26 0.81
CA ASN A 22 8.70 -11.66 1.14
C ASN A 22 7.19 -11.96 1.06
N ALA A 23 6.82 -13.24 1.14
CA ALA A 23 5.42 -13.67 1.03
C ALA A 23 4.50 -13.02 2.09
N HIS A 24 5.01 -12.76 3.30
CA HIS A 24 4.24 -12.10 4.35
C HIS A 24 3.99 -10.62 4.04
N ASP A 25 4.95 -9.92 3.45
CA ASP A 25 4.79 -8.52 3.05
C ASP A 25 3.80 -8.37 1.89
N VAL A 26 3.77 -9.34 0.97
CA VAL A 26 2.77 -9.40 -0.10
C VAL A 26 1.36 -9.60 0.48
N GLN A 27 1.20 -10.49 1.46
CA GLN A 27 -0.10 -10.67 2.14
C GLN A 27 -0.55 -9.40 2.87
N ARG A 28 0.36 -8.70 3.56
CA ARG A 28 0.06 -7.41 4.21
C ARG A 28 -0.35 -6.34 3.21
N LEU A 29 0.33 -6.29 2.05
CA LEU A 29 -0.03 -5.40 0.96
C LEU A 29 -1.45 -5.68 0.44
N HIS A 30 -1.81 -6.94 0.21
CA HIS A 30 -3.16 -7.29 -0.21
C HIS A 30 -4.21 -6.89 0.83
N ALA A 31 -3.95 -7.13 2.11
CA ALA A 31 -4.84 -6.70 3.19
C ALA A 31 -5.02 -5.18 3.22
N PHE A 32 -3.93 -4.41 3.03
CA PHE A 32 -3.98 -2.96 2.91
C PHE A 32 -4.84 -2.53 1.71
N ILE A 33 -4.62 -3.11 0.52
CA ILE A 33 -5.37 -2.81 -0.70
C ILE A 33 -6.87 -3.07 -0.51
N HIS A 34 -7.25 -4.23 0.02
CA HIS A 34 -8.64 -4.56 0.31
C HIS A 34 -9.27 -3.56 1.29
N TYR A 35 -8.54 -3.20 2.34
CA TYR A 35 -9.02 -2.26 3.35
C TYR A 35 -9.28 -0.88 2.76
N VAL A 36 -8.33 -0.31 2.01
CA VAL A 36 -8.46 1.05 1.45
C VAL A 36 -9.39 1.09 0.23
N ALA A 37 -9.54 -0.01 -0.51
CA ALA A 37 -10.50 -0.11 -1.62
C ALA A 37 -11.94 0.05 -1.14
N ALA A 38 -12.26 -0.50 0.03
CA ALA A 38 -13.58 -0.39 0.67
C ALA A 38 -13.90 1.01 1.22
N GLN A 39 -12.93 1.92 1.29
CA GLN A 39 -13.16 3.27 1.81
C GLN A 39 -13.67 4.23 0.72
N PRO A 40 -14.52 5.22 1.06
CA PRO A 40 -15.02 6.24 0.12
C PRO A 40 -13.97 7.33 -0.14
N VAL A 41 -12.76 6.94 -0.53
CA VAL A 41 -11.60 7.82 -0.72
C VAL A 41 -11.10 7.68 -2.16
N SER A 42 -10.68 8.76 -2.83
CA SER A 42 -10.16 8.65 -4.20
C SER A 42 -8.85 7.86 -4.26
N ILE A 43 -8.64 7.12 -5.36
CA ILE A 43 -7.40 6.33 -5.59
C ILE A 43 -6.18 7.25 -5.53
N GLY A 44 -6.26 8.43 -6.15
CA GLY A 44 -5.17 9.43 -6.10
C GLY A 44 -4.78 9.83 -4.67
N ARG A 45 -5.77 9.96 -3.77
CA ARG A 45 -5.50 10.25 -2.35
C ARG A 45 -4.85 9.07 -1.64
N ILE A 46 -5.32 7.84 -1.87
CA ILE A 46 -4.73 6.62 -1.29
C ILE A 46 -3.26 6.49 -1.72
N VAL A 47 -2.98 6.65 -3.00
CA VAL A 47 -1.63 6.58 -3.58
C VAL A 47 -0.75 7.70 -3.00
N ASN A 48 -1.24 8.93 -2.94
CA ASN A 48 -0.48 10.06 -2.39
C ASN A 48 -0.15 9.88 -0.90
N GLU A 49 -1.11 9.43 -0.09
CA GLU A 49 -0.89 9.17 1.33
C GLU A 49 0.08 7.98 1.54
N THR A 50 0.01 6.95 0.70
CA THR A 50 0.96 5.82 0.71
C THR A 50 2.38 6.27 0.41
N VAL A 51 2.60 7.05 -0.65
CA VAL A 51 3.91 7.60 -1.00
C VAL A 51 4.42 8.49 0.13
N THR A 52 3.60 9.42 0.60
CA THR A 52 3.94 10.36 1.67
C THR A 52 4.38 9.61 2.94
N PHE A 53 3.66 8.55 3.31
CA PHE A 53 4.03 7.73 4.44
C PHE A 53 5.42 7.09 4.26
N LEU A 54 5.70 6.50 3.10
CA LEU A 54 6.95 5.78 2.88
C LEU A 54 8.17 6.69 2.78
N VAL A 55 8.02 7.90 2.22
CA VAL A 55 9.12 8.87 2.08
C VAL A 55 9.43 9.65 3.35
N THR A 56 8.51 9.67 4.32
CA THR A 56 8.71 10.34 5.63
C THR A 56 9.36 9.44 6.67
N ARG A 57 9.59 8.16 6.36
CA ARG A 57 10.30 7.20 7.21
C ARG A 57 11.82 7.27 6.97
N PRO A 58 12.67 6.78 7.91
CA PRO A 58 14.11 6.71 7.74
C PRO A 58 14.49 5.99 6.43
N VAL A 59 15.00 6.75 5.46
CA VAL A 59 15.15 6.32 4.08
C VAL A 59 16.44 5.49 3.92
N ARG A 60 16.32 4.17 3.81
CA ARG A 60 17.36 3.34 3.18
C ARG A 60 17.38 3.56 1.66
N PRO A 61 18.53 3.46 0.96
CA PRO A 61 18.65 3.77 -0.48
C PRO A 61 17.62 3.08 -1.39
N TRP A 62 17.18 1.87 -1.02
CA TRP A 62 16.20 1.09 -1.78
C TRP A 62 14.74 1.53 -1.58
N HIS A 63 14.43 2.38 -0.58
CA HIS A 63 13.06 2.75 -0.23
C HIS A 63 12.31 3.52 -1.31
N LEU A 64 12.99 4.39 -2.08
CA LEU A 64 12.31 5.20 -3.08
C LEU A 64 11.76 4.33 -4.23
N ALA A 65 12.53 3.32 -4.64
CA ALA A 65 12.12 2.37 -5.66
C ALA A 65 10.96 1.50 -5.15
N VAL A 66 11.06 0.98 -3.92
CA VAL A 66 9.98 0.23 -3.27
C VAL A 66 8.71 1.07 -3.09
N ALA A 67 8.85 2.33 -2.69
CA ALA A 67 7.70 3.23 -2.50
C ALA A 67 6.95 3.51 -3.80
N ARG A 68 7.67 3.70 -4.90
CA ARG A 68 7.07 3.85 -6.23
C ARG A 68 6.38 2.58 -6.71
N ASP A 69 7.04 1.42 -6.58
CA ASP A 69 6.43 0.15 -6.97
C ASP A 69 5.20 -0.17 -6.11
N LEU A 70 5.28 0.08 -4.81
CA LEU A 70 4.17 -0.09 -3.88
C LEU A 70 2.99 0.81 -4.25
N ALA A 71 3.22 2.10 -4.44
CA ALA A 71 2.20 3.06 -4.81
C ALA A 71 1.48 2.66 -6.11
N ARG A 72 2.23 2.15 -7.10
CA ARG A 72 1.68 1.61 -8.35
C ARG A 72 0.80 0.39 -8.10
N ARG A 73 1.27 -0.60 -7.32
CA ARG A 73 0.50 -1.82 -7.00
C ARG A 73 -0.76 -1.51 -6.21
N VAL A 74 -0.68 -0.58 -5.26
CA VAL A 74 -1.84 -0.11 -4.49
C VAL A 74 -2.87 0.53 -5.41
N GLY A 75 -2.44 1.46 -6.27
CA GLY A 75 -3.33 2.10 -7.23
C GLY A 75 -4.05 1.08 -8.12
N GLN A 76 -3.29 0.17 -8.74
CA GLN A 76 -3.84 -0.88 -9.61
C GLN A 76 -4.78 -1.84 -8.87
N GLY A 77 -4.41 -2.29 -7.66
CA GLY A 77 -5.23 -3.20 -6.88
C GLY A 77 -6.53 -2.56 -6.40
N VAL A 78 -6.50 -1.30 -5.99
CA VAL A 78 -7.71 -0.56 -5.59
C VAL A 78 -8.65 -0.35 -6.78
N ASP A 79 -8.11 0.00 -7.93
CA ASP A 79 -8.86 0.18 -9.17
C ASP A 79 -9.60 -1.12 -9.56
N LEU A 80 -8.86 -2.24 -9.60
CA LEU A 80 -9.43 -3.57 -9.88
C LEU A 80 -10.53 -3.98 -8.91
N LEU A 81 -10.34 -3.75 -7.60
CA LEU A 81 -11.34 -4.12 -6.59
C LEU A 81 -12.59 -3.23 -6.64
N ARG A 82 -12.48 -2.00 -7.13
CA ARG A 82 -13.62 -1.09 -7.29
C ARG A 82 -14.40 -1.34 -8.57
N ASP A 83 -13.72 -1.79 -9.62
CA ASP A 83 -14.33 -2.21 -10.89
C ASP A 83 -14.93 -3.62 -10.82
N MET A 84 -14.59 -4.41 -9.80
CA MET A 84 -15.21 -5.71 -9.58
C MET A 84 -16.69 -5.57 -9.18
N PRO A 85 -17.62 -6.19 -9.91
CA PRO A 85 -19.01 -6.24 -9.47
C PRO A 85 -19.10 -6.98 -8.13
N ALA A 86 -19.90 -6.46 -7.20
CA ALA A 86 -20.14 -7.12 -5.92
C ALA A 86 -20.57 -8.58 -6.16
N PRO A 87 -20.00 -9.56 -5.44
CA PRO A 87 -20.43 -10.95 -5.57
C PRO A 87 -21.93 -11.03 -5.26
N ARG A 88 -22.69 -11.60 -6.20
CA ARG A 88 -24.14 -11.81 -6.09
C ARG A 88 -24.47 -12.87 -5.05
#